data_AF-A0A821UFA1-F1
#
_entry.id   AF-A0A821UFA1-F1
#
_cell.length_a   1.000
_cell.length_b   1.000
_cell.length_c   1.000
_cell.angle_alpha   90.00
_cell.angle_beta   90.00
_cell.angle_gamma   90.00
#
_symmetry.space_group_name_H-M   'P 1'
#
loop_
_entity.id
_entity.type
_entity.pdbx_description
1 polymer ?
#
loop_
_entity_poly.entity_id
_entity_poly.type
_entity_poly.pdbx_seq_one_letter_code
_entity_poly.pdbx_strand_id
1 'polypeptide(L)'
;MSNINLFPELDNEQIHEQEYNNGHNEHKEEELIVFGYSCKLFRDDFSAKAIDRGQSLIPWNGDENVMIDRYDCRGHLSDLTLWDSDLIRNKQSNNEENFLNEEEKRIEEECDQERYLELYRNIEKEALQHEETIKRINSDKNAYNQVGYTYDDSNNSKESSNKTTE
;
A
#
# COMPACT_ATOMS: atom_id res chain seq x y z
N MET A 1 -20.21 -14.74 46.11
CA MET A 1 -19.25 -14.90 45.01
C MET A 1 -19.71 -13.98 43.89
N SER A 2 -19.08 -12.82 43.81
CA SER A 2 -19.36 -11.75 42.86
C SER A 2 -18.69 -12.08 41.52
N ASN A 3 -19.51 -12.33 40.49
CA ASN A 3 -19.05 -12.39 39.10
C ASN A 3 -18.78 -10.96 38.63
N ILE A 4 -17.52 -10.68 38.29
CA ILE A 4 -17.10 -9.44 37.65
C ILE A 4 -17.28 -9.66 36.14
N ASN A 5 -18.31 -9.05 35.58
CA ASN A 5 -18.44 -8.90 34.13
C ASN A 5 -17.41 -7.86 33.69
N LEU A 6 -16.39 -8.29 32.94
CA LEU A 6 -15.35 -7.43 32.38
C LEU A 6 -15.58 -7.25 30.87
N PHE A 7 -16.71 -6.67 30.49
CA PHE A 7 -16.92 -6.07 29.17
C PHE A 7 -17.88 -4.90 29.36
N PRO A 8 -17.46 -3.64 29.15
CA PRO A 8 -18.38 -2.52 29.17
C PRO A 8 -19.27 -2.60 27.93
N GLU A 9 -20.59 -2.57 28.15
CA GLU A 9 -21.57 -2.22 27.12
C GLU A 9 -21.20 -0.84 26.58
N LEU A 10 -20.75 -0.79 25.32
CA LEU A 10 -20.61 0.47 24.60
C LEU A 10 -21.97 0.77 23.99
N ASP A 11 -22.61 1.81 24.53
CA ASP A 11 -23.85 2.38 24.04
C ASP A 11 -23.69 2.81 22.57
N ASN A 12 -24.47 2.16 21.71
CA ASN A 12 -24.63 2.50 20.29
C ASN A 12 -25.46 3.77 20.16
N GLU A 13 -24.89 4.93 20.45
CA GLU A 13 -25.52 6.22 20.09
C GLU A 13 -24.46 7.33 19.96
N GLN A 14 -23.71 7.27 18.87
CA GLN A 14 -23.08 8.43 18.23
C GLN A 14 -22.64 8.05 16.81
N ILE A 15 -23.63 7.77 15.95
CA ILE A 15 -23.41 7.83 14.50
C ILE A 15 -23.26 9.31 14.18
N HIS A 16 -22.02 9.77 14.09
CA HIS A 16 -21.72 11.07 13.54
C HIS A 16 -22.04 10.97 12.05
N GLU A 17 -23.22 11.46 11.65
CA GLU A 17 -23.52 11.80 10.26
C GLU A 17 -22.51 12.87 9.83
N GLN A 18 -21.34 12.40 9.37
CA GLN A 18 -20.51 13.20 8.50
C GLN A 18 -21.25 13.24 7.17
N GLU A 19 -21.98 14.34 6.97
CA GLU A 19 -22.47 14.75 5.67
C GLU A 19 -21.30 14.60 4.69
N TYR A 20 -21.39 13.60 3.82
CA TYR A 20 -20.55 13.52 2.63
C TYR A 20 -20.90 14.75 1.80
N ASN A 21 -20.14 15.83 2.03
CA ASN A 21 -20.03 16.91 1.10
C ASN A 21 -19.53 16.29 -0.22
N ASN A 22 -20.48 15.96 -1.11
CA ASN A 22 -20.24 15.80 -2.53
C ASN A 22 -19.85 17.17 -3.08
N GLY A 23 -18.70 17.66 -2.65
CA GLY A 23 -17.92 18.63 -3.39
C GLY A 23 -17.63 17.96 -4.72
N HIS A 24 -18.41 18.33 -5.73
CA HIS A 24 -18.04 18.12 -7.10
C HIS A 24 -16.70 18.81 -7.26
N ASN A 25 -15.60 18.06 -7.10
CA ASN A 25 -14.31 18.47 -7.60
C ASN A 25 -14.48 18.46 -9.11
N GLU A 26 -14.99 19.58 -9.63
CA GLU A 26 -14.71 19.99 -11.00
C GLU A 26 -13.19 19.93 -11.11
N HIS A 27 -12.68 18.84 -11.69
CA HIS A 27 -11.31 18.74 -12.12
C HIS A 27 -11.13 19.83 -13.17
N LYS A 28 -10.78 21.03 -12.70
CA LYS A 28 -10.31 22.12 -13.54
C LYS A 28 -9.01 21.60 -14.12
N GLU A 29 -9.06 21.10 -15.36
CA GLU A 29 -7.87 20.73 -16.10
C GLU A 29 -7.00 22.00 -16.18
N GLU A 30 -5.94 22.04 -15.38
CA GLU A 30 -4.99 23.15 -15.42
C GLU A 30 -4.24 23.08 -16.75
N GLU A 31 -4.44 24.09 -17.59
CA GLU A 31 -3.82 24.17 -18.90
C GLU A 31 -2.31 24.44 -18.75
N LEU A 32 -1.48 23.44 -19.02
CA LEU A 32 -0.02 23.58 -19.01
C LEU A 32 0.44 24.35 -20.25
N ILE A 33 0.83 25.61 -20.06
CA ILE A 33 1.39 26.42 -21.14
C ILE A 33 2.91 26.30 -21.14
N VAL A 34 3.45 25.60 -22.14
CA VAL A 34 4.90 25.41 -22.33
C VAL A 34 5.44 26.43 -23.31
N PHE A 35 6.33 27.31 -22.85
CA PHE A 35 7.07 28.24 -23.71
C PHE A 35 8.54 27.82 -23.79
N GLY A 36 9.10 27.80 -25.00
CA GLY A 36 10.51 27.53 -25.27
C GLY A 36 11.22 28.73 -25.88
N TYR A 37 12.50 28.90 -25.55
CA TYR A 37 13.38 29.87 -26.21
C TYR A 37 14.29 29.17 -27.21
N SER A 38 14.74 29.88 -28.25
CA SER A 38 15.77 29.35 -29.14
C SER A 38 17.10 29.23 -28.39
N CYS A 39 17.70 28.05 -28.41
CA CYS A 39 19.04 27.81 -27.87
C CYS A 39 20.05 27.68 -29.03
N LYS A 40 21.26 28.20 -28.83
CA LYS A 40 22.36 28.01 -29.79
C LYS A 40 22.98 26.64 -29.53
N LEU A 41 22.63 25.67 -30.37
CA LEU A 41 23.29 24.37 -30.36
C LEU A 41 24.63 24.49 -31.09
N PHE A 42 25.72 24.26 -30.37
CA PHE A 42 27.04 24.12 -30.95
C PHE A 42 27.27 22.64 -31.21
N ARG A 43 27.39 22.29 -32.49
CA ARG A 43 27.71 20.92 -32.87
C ARG A 43 29.20 20.67 -32.61
N ASP A 44 29.47 19.91 -31.56
CA ASP A 44 30.80 19.40 -31.24
C ASP A 44 30.80 17.87 -31.36
N ASP A 45 31.07 17.40 -32.58
CA ASP A 45 31.11 15.97 -32.89
C ASP A 45 32.26 15.25 -32.15
N PHE A 46 33.30 15.97 -31.70
CA PHE A 46 34.39 15.38 -30.94
C PHE A 46 33.95 15.10 -29.51
N SER A 47 33.38 16.11 -28.84
CA SER A 47 32.83 15.93 -27.48
C SER A 47 31.69 14.92 -27.46
N ALA A 48 30.82 14.93 -28.47
CA ALA A 48 29.75 13.93 -28.60
C ALA A 48 30.34 12.50 -28.67
N LYS A 49 31.31 12.26 -29.56
CA LYS A 49 31.99 10.96 -29.66
C LYS A 49 32.75 10.58 -28.39
N ALA A 50 33.31 11.54 -27.66
CA ALA A 50 34.00 11.28 -26.39
C ALA A 50 33.03 10.80 -25.30
N ILE A 51 31.85 11.44 -25.21
CA ILE A 51 30.78 11.06 -24.31
C ILE A 51 30.20 9.69 -24.70
N ASP A 52 29.93 9.46 -25.99
CA ASP A 52 29.42 8.18 -26.50
C ASP A 52 30.38 7.01 -26.21
N ARG A 53 31.69 7.29 -26.20
CA ARG A 53 32.72 6.31 -25.83
C ARG A 53 32.87 6.12 -24.31
N GLY A 54 32.10 6.83 -23.50
CA GLY A 54 32.16 6.74 -22.04
C GLY A 54 33.43 7.33 -21.44
N GLN A 55 34.16 8.22 -22.14
CA GLN A 55 35.45 8.76 -21.65
C GLN A 55 35.33 9.61 -20.38
N SER A 56 34.12 10.08 -20.06
CA SER A 56 33.86 10.80 -18.80
C SER A 56 33.60 9.88 -17.61
N LEU A 57 33.42 8.58 -17.86
CA LEU A 57 33.09 7.61 -16.82
C LEU A 57 34.36 6.98 -16.24
N ILE A 58 34.27 6.60 -14.97
CA ILE A 58 35.31 5.88 -14.24
C ILE A 58 34.76 4.56 -13.67
N PRO A 59 35.59 3.51 -13.54
CA PRO A 59 35.17 2.28 -12.87
C PRO A 59 34.84 2.54 -11.40
N TRP A 60 33.71 2.03 -10.92
CA TRP A 60 33.35 2.11 -9.51
C TRP A 60 34.02 0.99 -8.71
N ASN A 61 34.75 1.34 -7.66
CA ASN A 61 35.49 0.39 -6.81
C ASN A 61 36.41 -0.59 -7.58
N GLY A 62 36.90 -0.17 -8.75
CA GLY A 62 37.75 -1.00 -9.60
C GLY A 62 37.01 -2.04 -10.46
N ASP A 63 35.67 -2.07 -10.44
CA ASP A 63 34.87 -2.93 -11.31
C ASP A 63 34.58 -2.21 -12.65
N GLU A 64 35.11 -2.74 -13.75
CA GLU A 64 34.91 -2.20 -15.10
C GLU A 64 33.49 -2.44 -15.64
N ASN A 65 32.71 -3.35 -15.01
CA ASN A 65 31.30 -3.56 -15.39
C ASN A 65 30.39 -2.44 -14.89
N VAL A 66 30.83 -1.70 -13.87
CA VAL A 66 30.05 -0.61 -13.25
C VAL A 66 30.79 0.71 -13.44
N MET A 67 30.38 1.44 -14.47
CA MET A 67 30.94 2.75 -14.80
C MET A 67 30.08 3.87 -14.21
N ILE A 68 30.71 4.85 -13.56
CA ILE A 68 30.04 5.99 -12.91
C ILE A 68 30.62 7.31 -13.40
N ASP A 69 29.86 8.40 -13.30
CA ASP A 69 30.40 9.73 -13.60
C ASP A 69 31.42 10.16 -12.53
N ARG A 70 32.37 11.01 -12.89
CA ARG A 70 33.38 11.55 -11.96
C ARG A 70 32.78 12.32 -10.79
N TYR A 71 31.60 12.90 -10.95
CA TYR A 71 30.88 13.63 -9.91
C TYR A 71 29.72 12.83 -9.32
N ASP A 72 29.63 11.53 -9.61
CA ASP A 72 28.66 10.63 -8.99
C ASP A 72 28.96 10.46 -7.50
N CYS A 73 27.96 10.66 -6.65
CA CYS A 73 28.09 10.53 -5.20
C CYS A 73 28.59 9.14 -4.75
N ARG A 74 28.31 8.08 -5.53
CA ARG A 74 28.80 6.73 -5.23
C ARG A 74 30.32 6.64 -5.20
N GLY A 75 31.02 7.50 -5.96
CA GLY A 75 32.49 7.58 -5.95
C GLY A 75 33.08 8.03 -4.60
N HIS A 76 32.27 8.62 -3.72
CA HIS A 76 32.70 8.99 -2.36
C HIS A 76 32.60 7.81 -1.38
N LEU A 77 31.93 6.72 -1.76
CA LEU A 77 31.79 5.51 -0.95
C LEU A 77 32.88 4.51 -1.35
N SER A 78 34.10 4.72 -0.84
CA SER A 78 35.26 3.87 -1.13
C SER A 78 35.26 2.54 -0.38
N ASP A 79 34.62 2.48 0.79
CA ASP A 79 34.51 1.26 1.59
C ASP A 79 33.04 0.95 1.90
N LEU A 80 32.50 0.00 1.14
CA LEU A 80 31.14 -0.50 1.33
C LEU A 80 31.05 -1.56 2.44
N THR A 81 32.17 -2.13 2.89
CA THR A 81 32.17 -3.20 3.90
C THR A 81 31.61 -2.73 5.23
N LEU A 82 31.71 -1.42 5.52
CA LEU A 82 31.11 -0.80 6.69
C LEU A 82 29.58 -0.83 6.67
N TRP A 83 28.98 -0.92 5.48
CA TRP A 83 27.54 -0.83 5.24
C TRP A 83 26.93 -2.11 4.68
N ASP A 84 27.74 -3.15 4.54
CA ASP A 84 27.30 -4.48 4.13
C ASP A 84 26.34 -5.04 5.19
N SER A 85 25.13 -5.41 4.79
CA SER A 85 24.08 -5.90 5.70
C SER A 85 24.54 -7.12 6.49
N ASP A 86 25.32 -8.00 5.85
CA ASP A 86 25.84 -9.20 6.49
C ASP A 86 26.92 -8.83 7.51
N LEU A 87 27.72 -7.80 7.22
CA LEU A 87 28.78 -7.34 8.10
C LEU A 87 28.25 -6.46 9.23
N ILE A 88 27.15 -5.72 9.04
CA ILE A 88 26.41 -5.02 10.10
C ILE A 88 25.79 -6.04 11.03
N ARG A 89 25.09 -7.05 10.50
CA ARG A 89 24.50 -8.14 11.29
C ARG A 89 25.58 -8.94 12.03
N ASN A 90 26.69 -9.24 11.36
CA ASN A 90 27.80 -9.96 11.98
C ASN A 90 28.61 -9.09 12.96
N LYS A 91 28.73 -7.78 12.75
CA LYS A 91 29.31 -6.83 13.74
C LYS A 91 28.42 -6.73 14.98
N GLN A 92 27.11 -6.71 14.81
CA GLN A 92 26.18 -6.85 15.94
C GLN A 92 26.36 -8.21 16.65
N SER A 93 26.69 -9.27 15.91
CA SER A 93 26.95 -10.60 16.49
C SER A 93 28.35 -10.79 17.10
N ASN A 94 29.38 -10.07 16.63
CA ASN A 94 30.79 -10.33 16.95
C ASN A 94 31.50 -9.20 17.71
N ASN A 95 30.92 -8.00 17.79
CA ASN A 95 31.47 -6.94 18.63
C ASN A 95 30.95 -7.12 20.05
N GLU A 96 31.84 -7.44 20.99
CA GLU A 96 31.50 -7.56 22.42
C GLU A 96 30.97 -6.26 23.06
N GLU A 97 31.11 -5.12 22.39
CA GLU A 97 30.60 -3.80 22.81
C GLU A 97 29.17 -3.50 22.30
N ASN A 98 28.61 -4.37 21.44
CA ASN A 98 27.32 -4.16 20.77
C ASN A 98 26.35 -5.31 21.04
N PHE A 99 26.47 -5.96 22.20
CA PHE A 99 25.43 -6.85 22.71
C PHE A 99 24.19 -5.99 23.00
N LEU A 100 23.19 -6.07 22.12
CA LEU A 100 21.82 -5.71 22.48
C LEU A 100 21.54 -6.37 23.83
N ASN A 101 21.02 -5.60 24.78
CA ASN A 101 20.58 -6.15 26.05
C ASN A 101 19.56 -7.27 25.80
N GLU A 102 19.38 -8.18 26.74
CA GLU A 102 18.45 -9.32 26.58
C GLU A 102 17.03 -8.85 26.22
N GLU A 103 16.61 -7.70 26.78
CA GLU A 103 15.37 -7.05 26.42
C GLU A 103 15.36 -6.51 24.97
N GLU A 104 16.43 -5.86 24.53
CA GLU A 104 16.53 -5.32 23.16
C GLU A 104 16.57 -6.44 22.12
N LYS A 105 17.22 -7.56 22.44
CA LYS A 105 17.24 -8.76 21.60
C LYS A 105 15.84 -9.37 21.49
N ARG A 106 15.09 -9.43 22.60
CA ARG A 106 13.70 -9.91 22.60
C ARG A 106 12.81 -9.02 21.74
N ILE A 107 12.99 -7.69 21.83
CA ILE A 107 12.23 -6.73 21.02
C ILE A 107 12.56 -6.88 19.54
N GLU A 108 13.84 -7.03 19.17
CA GLU A 108 14.22 -7.24 17.76
C GLU A 108 13.64 -8.54 17.22
N GLU A 109 13.63 -9.62 18.02
CA GLU A 109 13.04 -10.89 17.64
C GLU A 109 11.52 -10.78 17.42
N GLU A 110 10.79 -10.07 18.28
CA GLU A 110 9.37 -9.78 18.09
C GLU A 110 9.13 -8.93 16.83
N CYS A 111 9.96 -7.92 16.59
CA CYS A 111 9.88 -7.11 15.37
C CYS A 111 10.16 -7.92 14.10
N ASP A 112 11.13 -8.84 14.14
CA ASP A 112 11.40 -9.76 13.05
C ASP A 112 10.21 -10.70 12.79
N GLN A 113 9.59 -11.23 13.85
CA GLN A 113 8.40 -12.07 13.72
C GLN A 113 7.25 -11.33 13.01
N GLU A 114 6.97 -10.09 13.41
CA GLU A 114 5.95 -9.25 12.74
C GLU A 114 6.32 -8.92 11.30
N ARG A 115 7.60 -8.57 11.05
CA ARG A 115 8.13 -8.24 9.71
C ARG A 115 8.00 -9.39 8.71
N TYR A 116 8.20 -10.62 9.18
CA TYR A 116 8.15 -11.83 8.33
C TYR A 116 6.84 -12.62 8.47
N LEU A 117 5.86 -12.14 9.22
CA LEU A 117 4.60 -12.84 9.50
C LEU A 117 3.86 -13.21 8.20
N GLU A 118 3.79 -12.27 7.26
CA GLU A 118 3.08 -12.42 5.98
C GLU A 118 3.74 -13.42 5.01
N LEU A 119 5.04 -13.70 5.19
CA LEU A 119 5.75 -14.69 4.37
C LEU A 119 5.28 -16.12 4.69
N TYR A 120 4.92 -16.37 5.95
CA TYR A 120 4.51 -17.70 6.44
C TYR A 120 3.00 -17.84 6.61
N ARG A 121 2.29 -16.72 6.79
CA ARG A 121 0.86 -16.69 7.07
C ARG A 121 0.16 -15.64 6.20
N ASN A 122 -0.82 -16.07 5.39
CA ASN A 122 -1.63 -15.15 4.62
C ASN A 122 -2.80 -14.62 5.47
N ILE A 123 -2.51 -13.60 6.27
CA ILE A 123 -3.44 -13.01 7.25
C ILE A 123 -4.68 -12.44 6.56
N GLU A 124 -4.53 -11.84 5.38
CA GLU A 124 -5.65 -11.28 4.60
C GLU A 124 -6.66 -12.37 4.21
N LYS A 125 -6.16 -13.49 3.68
CA LYS A 125 -7.02 -14.63 3.33
C LYS A 125 -7.72 -15.21 4.55
N GLU A 126 -7.03 -15.35 5.67
CA GLU A 126 -7.62 -15.84 6.91
C GLU A 126 -8.68 -14.88 7.46
N ALA A 127 -8.44 -13.55 7.39
CA ALA A 127 -9.40 -12.54 7.78
C ALA A 127 -10.67 -12.59 6.91
N LEU A 128 -10.52 -12.71 5.59
CA LEU A 128 -11.64 -12.88 4.65
C LEU A 128 -12.44 -14.14 4.93
N GLN A 129 -11.76 -15.27 5.16
CA GLN A 129 -12.43 -16.53 5.52
C GLN A 129 -13.18 -16.40 6.84
N HIS A 130 -12.56 -15.76 7.85
CA HIS A 130 -13.19 -15.54 9.13
C HIS A 130 -14.45 -14.69 9.00
N GLU A 131 -14.38 -13.59 8.26
CA GLU A 131 -15.54 -12.73 7.99
C GLU A 131 -16.66 -13.50 7.28
N GLU A 132 -16.33 -14.32 6.28
CA GLU A 132 -17.32 -15.14 5.58
C GLU A 132 -17.97 -16.18 6.51
N THR A 133 -17.19 -16.83 7.38
CA THR A 133 -17.75 -17.78 8.37
C THR A 133 -18.68 -17.09 9.35
N ILE A 134 -18.35 -15.89 9.82
CA ILE A 134 -19.22 -15.10 10.69
C ILE A 134 -20.51 -14.73 9.95
N LYS A 135 -20.43 -14.29 8.68
CA LYS A 135 -21.61 -14.00 7.85
C LYS A 135 -22.53 -15.20 7.72
N ARG A 136 -21.99 -16.40 7.45
CA ARG A 136 -22.75 -17.66 7.37
C ARG A 136 -23.41 -18.02 8.70
N ILE A 137 -22.67 -17.95 9.81
CA ILE A 137 -23.24 -18.23 11.15
C ILE A 137 -24.34 -17.23 11.50
N ASN A 138 -24.15 -15.95 11.18
CA ASN A 138 -25.13 -14.91 11.43
C ASN A 138 -26.35 -15.03 10.51
N SER A 139 -26.18 -15.42 9.25
CA SER A 139 -27.31 -15.72 8.36
C SER A 139 -28.10 -16.93 8.83
N ASP A 140 -27.43 -17.98 9.33
CA ASP A 140 -28.09 -19.18 9.84
C ASP A 140 -28.85 -18.89 11.14
N LYS A 141 -28.30 -18.04 12.03
CA LYS A 141 -28.99 -17.56 13.23
C LYS A 141 -30.17 -16.63 12.91
N ASN A 142 -30.05 -15.81 11.87
CA ASN A 142 -31.09 -14.90 11.39
C ASN A 142 -31.99 -15.52 10.30
N ALA A 143 -31.89 -16.83 10.04
CA ALA A 143 -32.65 -17.52 8.98
C ALA A 143 -34.17 -17.40 9.17
N TYR A 144 -34.63 -17.13 10.39
CA TYR A 144 -36.04 -16.87 10.68
C TYR A 144 -36.56 -15.49 10.21
N ASN A 145 -35.67 -14.57 9.78
CA ASN A 145 -36.01 -13.21 9.32
C ASN A 145 -35.78 -12.97 7.81
N GLN A 146 -35.36 -13.99 7.04
CA GLN A 146 -35.08 -13.81 5.61
C GLN A 146 -36.36 -13.99 4.78
N VAL A 147 -36.93 -12.89 4.31
CA VAL A 147 -38.07 -12.89 3.38
C VAL A 147 -37.53 -13.12 1.96
N GLY A 148 -37.99 -14.18 1.29
CA GLY A 148 -37.62 -14.46 -0.10
C GLY A 148 -38.23 -13.42 -1.04
N TYR A 149 -37.41 -12.79 -1.88
CA TYR A 149 -37.90 -11.91 -2.94
C TYR A 149 -38.52 -12.73 -4.06
N THR A 150 -39.84 -12.62 -4.22
CA THR A 150 -40.58 -13.06 -5.42
C THR A 150 -40.75 -11.88 -6.37
N TYR A 151 -40.15 -11.97 -7.56
CA TYR A 151 -40.42 -11.07 -8.67
C TYR A 151 -41.63 -11.59 -9.45
N ASP A 152 -42.84 -11.28 -8.99
CA ASP A 152 -44.03 -11.40 -9.83
C ASP A 152 -44.33 -10.02 -10.44
N ASP A 153 -44.11 -9.91 -11.74
CA ASP A 153 -44.27 -8.71 -12.55
C ASP A 153 -45.74 -8.59 -12.97
N SER A 154 -46.54 -7.83 -12.21
CA SER A 154 -47.93 -7.54 -12.56
C SER A 154 -48.16 -6.03 -12.66
N ASN A 155 -47.79 -5.47 -13.81
CA ASN A 155 -48.23 -4.14 -14.24
C ASN A 155 -49.72 -4.17 -14.61
N ASN A 156 -50.54 -3.53 -13.79
CA ASN A 156 -51.95 -3.27 -14.07
C ASN A 156 -52.10 -1.78 -14.43
N SER A 157 -52.37 -1.47 -15.70
CA SER A 157 -52.79 -0.14 -16.14
C SER A 157 -54.17 -0.21 -16.80
N LYS A 158 -55.09 0.58 -16.23
CA LYS A 158 -56.52 0.70 -16.53
C LYS A 158 -56.82 1.41 -17.88
N GLU A 159 -58.13 1.38 -18.20
CA GLU A 159 -58.92 2.18 -19.15
C GLU A 159 -59.21 1.46 -20.49
N SER A 160 -60.42 1.44 -21.08
CA SER A 160 -61.49 2.44 -21.04
C SER A 160 -62.84 1.92 -21.61
N SER A 161 -63.96 2.44 -21.08
CA SER A 161 -65.23 2.83 -21.76
C SER A 161 -65.91 1.95 -22.85
N ASN A 162 -67.18 1.52 -22.63
CA ASN A 162 -68.39 2.10 -23.27
C ASN A 162 -69.70 1.27 -23.09
N LYS A 163 -70.69 1.90 -22.42
CA LYS A 163 -72.12 2.12 -22.76
C LYS A 163 -73.07 1.04 -23.36
N THR A 164 -74.20 0.89 -22.64
CA THR A 164 -75.63 0.89 -23.07
C THR A 164 -76.37 -0.45 -23.30
N THR A 165 -77.50 -0.57 -22.57
CA THR A 165 -78.81 -1.24 -22.85
C THR A 165 -79.10 -1.53 -24.34
N GLU A 166 -79.82 -2.58 -24.75
CA GLU A 166 -80.87 -3.44 -24.18
C GLU A 166 -80.64 -4.93 -24.49
#